data_AF-A0A914YYH6-F1
#
_entry.id   AF-A0A914YYH6-F1
#
_cell.length_a   1.000
_cell.length_b   1.000
_cell.length_c   1.000
_cell.angle_alpha   90.00
_cell.angle_beta   90.00
_cell.angle_gamma   90.00
#
_symmetry.space_group_name_H-M   'P 1'
#
loop_
_entity.id
_entity.type
_entity.pdbx_description
1 polymer ?
#
loop_
_entity_poly.entity_id
_entity_poly.type
_entity_poly.pdbx_seq_one_letter_code
_entity_poly.pdbx_strand_id
1 'polypeptide(L)'
;MSQFGGFSVDEHSANVSSNGLLSLEGLRSNLAETMEQCMQALERSGLSPYGNPDDSPSWCNATWDTVLCWPSTRSNTSITLQCPPLKGLDPTKNITKFCHASGRWMGKTEDDFTRSHGWTNFTMCFTQEVVDIMKNLNNGSLGIAQDVAKNARKLEFIGLGLSLASLIFGICMRINVLPTRIF
;
A
#
# COMPACT_ATOMS: atom_id res chain seq x y z
N MET A 1 25.58 21.32 -30.13
CA MET A 1 25.90 20.15 -29.30
C MET A 1 24.87 20.07 -28.18
N SER A 2 23.83 19.27 -28.36
CA SER A 2 22.87 18.91 -27.30
C SER A 2 22.25 17.58 -27.73
N GLN A 3 22.89 16.48 -27.33
CA GLN A 3 22.36 15.13 -27.53
C GLN A 3 21.28 14.89 -26.47
N PHE A 4 20.03 14.86 -26.89
CA PHE A 4 18.95 14.25 -26.12
C PHE A 4 19.16 12.74 -26.18
N GLY A 5 19.49 12.13 -25.04
CA GLY A 5 19.67 10.68 -24.90
C GLY A 5 18.35 9.96 -25.13
N GLY A 6 18.32 9.15 -26.20
CA GLY A 6 17.17 8.35 -26.58
C GLY A 6 16.85 7.26 -25.54
N PHE A 7 15.58 7.14 -25.23
CA PHE A 7 14.96 6.07 -24.47
C PHE A 7 14.92 4.81 -25.35
N SER A 8 15.88 3.90 -25.17
CA SER A 8 15.86 2.58 -25.83
C SER A 8 15.18 1.58 -24.90
N VAL A 9 13.86 1.43 -25.07
CA VAL A 9 13.10 0.27 -24.59
C VAL A 9 13.19 -0.78 -25.68
N ASP A 10 13.81 -1.91 -25.36
CA ASP A 10 13.89 -3.04 -26.28
C ASP A 10 12.47 -3.55 -26.58
N GLU A 11 12.17 -3.60 -27.87
CA GLU A 11 10.85 -3.76 -28.49
C GLU A 11 10.43 -5.24 -28.52
N HIS A 12 9.99 -5.79 -27.39
CA HIS A 12 9.21 -7.04 -27.35
C HIS A 12 8.02 -6.88 -26.36
N SER A 13 7.03 -6.13 -26.83
CA SER A 13 5.57 -6.25 -26.59
C SER A 13 4.95 -6.00 -25.20
N ALA A 14 5.42 -5.04 -24.41
CA ALA A 14 4.54 -4.43 -23.41
C ALA A 14 3.63 -3.37 -24.06
N ASN A 15 2.34 -3.35 -23.69
CA ASN A 15 1.43 -2.28 -24.11
C ASN A 15 1.82 -0.97 -23.41
N VAL A 16 2.70 -0.20 -24.07
CA VAL A 16 3.04 1.16 -23.66
C VAL A 16 1.79 2.02 -23.85
N SER A 17 1.17 2.43 -22.74
CA SER A 17 -0.01 3.29 -22.76
C SER A 17 0.34 4.64 -23.40
N SER A 18 -0.67 5.36 -23.92
CA SER A 18 -0.55 6.71 -24.52
C SER A 18 0.26 7.74 -23.72
N ASN A 19 0.45 7.52 -22.42
CA ASN A 19 1.28 8.33 -21.52
C ASN A 19 2.75 7.84 -21.40
N GLY A 20 3.20 6.94 -22.28
CA GLY A 20 4.56 6.38 -22.26
C GLY A 20 4.83 5.38 -21.14
N LEU A 21 3.78 4.88 -20.49
CA LEU A 21 3.87 4.09 -19.26
C LEU A 21 3.40 2.65 -19.48
N LEU A 22 4.12 1.72 -18.89
CA LEU A 22 3.93 0.28 -19.09
C LEU A 22 2.64 -0.22 -18.43
N SER A 23 1.80 -0.94 -19.20
CA SER A 23 0.61 -1.63 -18.70
C SER A 23 0.70 -3.12 -18.99
N LEU A 24 0.64 -3.94 -17.94
CA LEU A 24 0.65 -5.40 -18.01
C LEU A 24 -0.74 -5.93 -18.31
N GLU A 25 -0.83 -6.83 -19.28
CA GLU A 25 -2.09 -7.45 -19.68
C GLU A 25 -2.66 -8.33 -18.56
N GLY A 26 -3.96 -8.20 -18.31
CA GLY A 26 -4.65 -8.95 -17.27
C GLY A 26 -4.48 -8.39 -15.85
N LEU A 27 -3.73 -7.30 -15.65
CA LEU A 27 -3.66 -6.57 -14.38
C LEU A 27 -4.24 -5.17 -14.51
N ARG A 28 -5.01 -4.75 -13.51
CA ARG A 28 -5.55 -3.39 -13.44
C ARG A 28 -4.51 -2.46 -12.83
N SER A 29 -3.94 -1.54 -13.62
CA SER A 29 -2.87 -0.62 -13.17
C SER A 29 -1.66 -1.36 -12.55
N ASN A 30 -1.30 -2.53 -13.13
CA ASN A 30 -0.21 -3.40 -12.66
C ASN A 30 -0.35 -3.90 -11.22
N LEU A 31 -1.55 -3.85 -10.63
CA LEU A 31 -1.84 -4.45 -9.33
C LEU A 31 -1.79 -5.97 -9.41
N ALA A 32 -1.06 -6.59 -8.49
CA ALA A 32 -1.04 -8.04 -8.32
C ALA A 32 -1.21 -8.40 -6.84
N GLU A 33 -1.97 -9.44 -6.56
CA GLU A 33 -2.19 -9.97 -5.21
C GLU A 33 -1.10 -10.97 -4.81
N THR A 34 -0.48 -11.65 -5.79
CA THR A 34 0.62 -12.60 -5.57
C THR A 34 1.72 -12.45 -6.61
N MET A 35 2.90 -12.99 -6.29
CA MET A 35 4.03 -13.04 -7.24
C MET A 35 3.68 -13.87 -8.47
N GLU A 36 2.93 -14.96 -8.31
CA GLU A 36 2.51 -15.84 -9.41
C GLU A 36 1.62 -15.10 -10.40
N GLN A 37 0.68 -14.29 -9.90
CA GLN A 37 -0.17 -13.45 -10.74
C GLN A 37 0.66 -12.44 -11.54
N CYS A 38 1.68 -11.85 -10.90
CA CYS A 38 2.63 -10.96 -11.56
C CYS A 38 3.40 -11.67 -12.68
N MET A 39 3.97 -12.84 -12.40
CA MET A 39 4.72 -13.62 -13.40
C MET A 39 3.84 -14.00 -14.60
N GLN A 40 2.61 -14.47 -14.36
CA GLN A 40 1.68 -14.79 -15.45
C GLN A 40 1.31 -13.57 -16.30
N ALA A 41 1.15 -12.39 -15.67
CA ALA A 41 0.85 -11.16 -16.40
C ALA A 41 2.02 -10.70 -17.27
N LEU A 42 3.26 -10.89 -16.80
CA LEU A 42 4.47 -10.60 -17.57
C LEU A 42 4.57 -11.49 -18.80
N GLU A 43 4.36 -12.80 -18.64
CA GLU A 43 4.36 -13.77 -19.74
C GLU A 43 3.28 -13.44 -20.78
N ARG A 44 2.07 -13.10 -20.35
CA ARG A 44 0.98 -12.66 -21.25
C ARG A 44 1.33 -11.38 -22.00
N SER A 45 2.06 -10.49 -21.34
CA SER A 45 2.56 -9.25 -21.93
C SER A 45 3.85 -9.44 -22.73
N GLY A 46 4.29 -10.67 -23.00
CA GLY A 46 5.53 -10.95 -23.76
C GLY A 46 6.83 -10.49 -23.07
N LEU A 47 6.80 -10.17 -21.77
CA LEU A 47 7.94 -9.70 -21.02
C LEU A 47 8.64 -10.85 -20.29
N SER A 48 9.97 -10.92 -20.40
CA SER A 48 10.76 -11.90 -19.65
C SER A 48 10.86 -11.52 -18.17
N PRO A 49 10.53 -12.43 -17.22
CA PRO A 49 10.68 -12.16 -15.78
C PRO A 49 12.14 -12.02 -15.35
N TYR A 50 13.06 -12.66 -16.06
CA TYR A 50 14.49 -12.60 -15.81
C TYR A 50 15.09 -11.96 -17.05
N GLY A 51 15.65 -10.75 -16.92
CA GLY A 51 16.25 -10.07 -18.07
C GLY A 51 17.27 -10.96 -18.77
N ASN A 52 17.61 -10.66 -20.02
CA ASN A 52 18.42 -11.55 -20.83
C ASN A 52 19.80 -11.80 -20.15
N PRO A 53 20.14 -13.05 -19.79
CA PRO A 53 21.38 -13.34 -19.04
C PRO A 53 22.65 -13.08 -19.85
N ASP A 54 22.56 -13.04 -21.18
CA ASP A 54 23.67 -12.75 -22.08
C ASP A 54 23.88 -11.23 -22.30
N ASP A 55 22.94 -10.39 -21.85
CA ASP A 55 23.05 -8.94 -21.98
C ASP A 55 23.90 -8.35 -20.83
N SER A 56 24.98 -7.66 -21.21
CA SER A 56 25.66 -6.69 -20.35
C SER A 56 25.24 -5.28 -20.75
N PRO A 57 24.72 -4.42 -19.85
CA PRO A 57 24.72 -4.55 -18.39
C PRO A 57 23.63 -5.51 -17.85
N SER A 58 23.84 -6.00 -16.62
CA SER A 58 22.95 -6.91 -15.90
C SER A 58 21.53 -6.36 -15.78
N TRP A 59 20.58 -7.17 -15.34
CA TRP A 59 19.18 -6.78 -15.17
C TRP A 59 18.72 -6.97 -13.73
N CYS A 60 17.78 -6.14 -13.27
CA CYS A 60 16.96 -6.47 -12.12
C CYS A 60 15.83 -7.39 -12.56
N ASN A 61 15.68 -8.52 -11.87
CA ASN A 61 14.60 -9.47 -12.12
C ASN A 61 13.24 -8.83 -11.84
N ALA A 62 12.22 -9.28 -12.55
CA ALA A 62 10.85 -8.94 -12.25
C ALA A 62 10.51 -9.28 -10.80
N THR A 63 9.68 -8.46 -10.18
CA THR A 63 9.39 -8.59 -8.77
C THR A 63 8.03 -8.04 -8.41
N TRP A 64 7.55 -8.43 -7.24
CA TRP A 64 6.29 -7.99 -6.67
C TRP A 64 6.58 -7.42 -5.29
N ASP A 65 6.16 -6.18 -5.07
CA ASP A 65 6.43 -5.42 -3.83
C ASP A 65 5.25 -5.43 -2.86
N THR A 66 4.47 -6.52 -2.87
CA THR A 66 3.21 -6.70 -2.13
C THR A 66 1.98 -5.98 -2.69
N VAL A 67 2.16 -5.12 -3.70
CA VAL A 67 1.05 -4.35 -4.30
C VAL A 67 1.14 -4.34 -5.83
N LEU A 68 2.30 -3.95 -6.37
CA LEU A 68 2.53 -3.78 -7.80
C LEU A 68 3.44 -4.87 -8.35
N CYS A 69 3.13 -5.28 -9.58
CA CYS A 69 4.00 -6.10 -10.40
C CYS A 69 4.99 -5.21 -11.15
N TRP A 70 6.28 -5.42 -10.90
CA TRP A 70 7.38 -4.73 -11.54
C TRP A 70 8.03 -5.67 -12.56
N PRO A 71 8.10 -5.31 -13.85
CA PRO A 71 8.80 -6.12 -14.83
C PRO A 71 10.31 -6.08 -14.61
N SER A 72 11.03 -6.96 -15.32
CA SER A 72 12.48 -6.89 -15.38
C SER A 72 12.93 -5.55 -15.96
N THR A 73 14.02 -5.00 -15.44
CA THR A 73 14.51 -3.66 -15.81
C THR A 73 16.02 -3.68 -15.93
N ARG A 74 16.56 -3.03 -16.97
CA ARG A 74 18.01 -2.97 -17.20
C ARG A 74 18.72 -2.27 -16.04
N SER A 75 19.92 -2.73 -15.68
CA SER A 75 20.69 -2.10 -14.60
C SER A 75 21.03 -0.65 -14.90
N ASN A 76 21.15 0.12 -13.81
CA ASN A 76 21.41 1.56 -13.84
C ASN A 76 20.30 2.36 -14.54
N THR A 77 19.06 1.85 -14.53
CA THR A 77 17.90 2.54 -15.08
C THR A 77 16.74 2.54 -14.08
N SER A 78 15.81 3.48 -14.25
CA SER A 78 14.58 3.55 -13.46
C SER A 78 13.38 3.15 -14.30
N ILE A 79 12.44 2.45 -13.68
CA ILE A 79 11.14 2.15 -14.25
C ILE A 79 10.05 2.92 -13.51
N THR A 80 9.12 3.50 -14.27
CA THR A 80 8.01 4.28 -13.76
C THR A 80 6.69 3.62 -14.14
N LEU A 81 5.85 3.36 -13.13
CA LEU A 81 4.50 2.81 -13.28
C LEU A 81 3.48 3.80 -12.71
N GLN A 82 2.21 3.59 -13.06
CA GLN A 82 1.11 4.42 -12.58
C GLN A 82 0.81 4.05 -11.13
N CYS A 83 0.49 5.04 -10.31
CA CYS A 83 0.03 4.77 -8.95
C CYS A 83 -1.24 3.92 -9.00
N PRO A 84 -1.35 2.87 -8.16
CA PRO A 84 -2.48 1.99 -8.21
C PRO A 84 -3.75 2.69 -7.69
N PRO A 85 -4.94 2.41 -8.25
CA PRO A 85 -6.22 3.01 -7.87
C PRO A 85 -6.76 2.43 -6.55
N LEU A 86 -5.96 2.49 -5.49
CA LEU A 86 -6.31 2.08 -4.13
C LEU A 86 -6.81 3.28 -3.32
N LYS A 87 -7.58 3.01 -2.25
CA LYS A 87 -8.09 4.07 -1.38
C LYS A 87 -6.94 4.87 -0.77
N GLY A 88 -6.99 6.19 -0.92
CA GLY A 88 -5.98 7.12 -0.41
C GLY A 88 -4.77 7.31 -1.33
N LEU A 89 -4.72 6.64 -2.48
CA LEU A 89 -3.75 6.87 -3.54
C LEU A 89 -4.37 7.58 -4.74
N ASP A 90 -3.60 8.45 -5.37
CA ASP A 90 -3.96 9.22 -6.54
C ASP A 90 -3.45 8.51 -7.81
N PRO A 91 -4.35 7.89 -8.62
CA PRO A 91 -3.94 7.17 -9.81
C PRO A 91 -3.45 8.09 -10.93
N THR A 92 -3.58 9.42 -10.82
CA THR A 92 -3.01 10.36 -11.80
C THR A 92 -1.50 10.56 -11.62
N LYS A 93 -0.95 10.13 -10.48
CA LYS A 93 0.47 10.21 -10.17
C LYS A 93 1.20 8.95 -10.61
N ASN A 94 2.52 9.06 -10.65
CA ASN A 94 3.41 7.98 -11.06
C ASN A 94 4.35 7.60 -9.91
N ILE A 95 4.72 6.33 -9.90
CA ILE A 95 5.64 5.73 -8.94
C ILE A 95 6.85 5.16 -9.67
N THR A 96 8.04 5.46 -9.17
CA THR A 96 9.29 5.10 -9.84
C THR A 96 10.14 4.23 -8.92
N LYS A 97 10.79 3.24 -9.52
CA LYS A 97 11.71 2.33 -8.86
C LYS A 97 13.01 2.28 -9.63
N PHE A 98 14.13 2.19 -8.91
CA PHE A 98 15.46 2.21 -9.51
C PHE A 98 16.11 0.84 -9.45
N CYS A 99 16.63 0.39 -10.60
CA CYS A 99 17.48 -0.78 -10.72
C CYS A 99 18.94 -0.35 -10.64
N HIS A 100 19.64 -0.78 -9.60
CA HIS A 100 21.04 -0.42 -9.39
C HIS A 100 21.95 -1.09 -10.42
N ALA A 101 23.15 -0.54 -10.63
CA ALA A 101 24.16 -1.06 -11.58
C ALA A 101 24.56 -2.52 -11.31
N SER A 102 24.35 -3.02 -10.09
CA SER A 102 24.62 -4.41 -9.71
C SER A 102 23.56 -5.42 -10.15
N GLY A 103 22.47 -5.00 -10.80
CA GLY A 103 21.32 -5.87 -11.12
C GLY A 103 20.43 -6.18 -9.91
N ARG A 104 20.52 -5.38 -8.84
CA ARG A 104 19.65 -5.49 -7.66
C ARG A 104 18.75 -4.27 -7.54
N TRP A 105 17.52 -4.51 -7.10
CA TRP A 105 16.59 -3.43 -6.79
C TRP A 105 17.10 -2.61 -5.61
N MET A 106 17.03 -1.28 -5.74
CA MET A 106 17.46 -0.39 -4.68
C MET A 106 16.49 -0.43 -3.49
N GLY A 107 17.03 -0.47 -2.28
CA GLY A 107 16.31 -0.40 -1.02
C GLY A 107 15.90 1.03 -0.67
N LYS A 108 15.58 1.25 0.62
CA LYS A 108 15.10 2.56 1.09
C LYS A 108 16.22 3.61 1.10
N THR A 109 17.43 3.17 1.37
CA THR A 109 18.64 3.99 1.33
C THR A 109 19.54 3.55 0.19
N GLU A 110 20.46 4.40 -0.21
CA GLU A 110 21.51 4.06 -1.17
C GLU A 110 22.28 2.82 -0.68
N ASP A 111 22.63 1.93 -1.61
CA ASP A 111 23.30 0.65 -1.36
C ASP A 111 22.63 -0.34 -0.38
N ASP A 112 21.38 -0.09 0.04
CA ASP A 112 20.58 -1.08 0.75
C ASP A 112 20.01 -2.10 -0.24
N PHE A 113 20.52 -3.32 -0.19
CA PHE A 113 20.04 -4.45 -0.99
C PHE A 113 19.49 -5.59 -0.14
N THR A 114 19.12 -5.31 1.11
CA THR A 114 18.62 -6.33 2.06
C THR A 114 17.34 -7.01 1.55
N ARG A 115 16.52 -6.29 0.78
CA ARG A 115 15.30 -6.79 0.17
C ARG A 115 15.54 -7.13 -1.29
N SER A 116 15.31 -8.39 -1.66
CA SER A 116 15.43 -8.86 -3.05
C SER A 116 14.48 -8.12 -4.00
N HIS A 117 13.28 -7.77 -3.52
CA HIS A 117 12.29 -6.98 -4.26
C HIS A 117 12.51 -5.46 -4.14
N GLY A 118 13.54 -5.00 -3.43
CA GLY A 118 13.83 -3.58 -3.21
C GLY A 118 12.79 -2.85 -2.34
N TRP A 119 12.80 -1.52 -2.44
CA TRP A 119 11.83 -0.65 -1.78
C TRP A 119 11.14 0.27 -2.78
N THR A 120 9.88 0.58 -2.50
CA THR A 120 9.03 1.41 -3.35
C THR A 120 8.46 2.57 -2.50
N ASN A 121 8.62 3.80 -2.98
CA ASN A 121 8.15 5.00 -2.28
C ASN A 121 6.69 5.35 -2.63
N PHE A 122 5.73 4.77 -1.93
CA PHE A 122 4.31 5.07 -2.13
C PHE A 122 3.88 6.45 -1.61
N THR A 123 4.72 7.17 -0.87
CA THR A 123 4.38 8.52 -0.36
C THR A 123 4.10 9.51 -1.49
N MET A 124 4.73 9.31 -2.66
CA MET A 124 4.48 10.14 -3.84
C MET A 124 3.08 9.94 -4.42
N CYS A 125 2.45 8.78 -4.17
CA CYS A 125 1.13 8.44 -4.66
C CYS A 125 -0.01 8.92 -3.76
N PHE A 126 0.23 9.50 -2.58
CA PHE A 126 -0.87 9.89 -1.70
C PHE A 126 -1.75 10.99 -2.31
N THR A 127 -3.06 10.88 -2.10
CA THR A 127 -4.01 11.95 -2.44
C THR A 127 -3.79 13.16 -1.54
N GLN A 128 -4.21 14.33 -2.02
CA GLN A 128 -4.12 15.57 -1.24
C GLN A 128 -4.85 15.45 0.10
N GLU A 129 -6.03 14.80 0.11
CA GLU A 129 -6.80 14.54 1.32
C GLU A 129 -6.00 13.75 2.37
N VAL A 130 -5.32 12.67 1.98
CA VAL A 130 -4.53 11.85 2.92
C VAL A 130 -3.31 12.61 3.42
N VAL A 131 -2.66 13.38 2.55
CA VAL A 131 -1.53 14.24 2.95
C VAL A 131 -1.97 15.30 3.96
N ASP A 132 -3.12 15.94 3.72
CA ASP A 132 -3.65 16.98 4.60
C ASP A 132 -4.10 16.40 5.94
N ILE A 133 -4.74 15.23 5.93
CA ILE A 133 -5.02 14.47 7.15
C ILE A 133 -3.71 14.21 7.88
N MET A 134 -2.71 13.57 7.26
CA MET A 134 -1.43 13.27 7.91
C MET A 134 -0.75 14.50 8.52
N LYS A 135 -0.77 15.64 7.83
CA LYS A 135 -0.26 16.92 8.37
C LYS A 135 -1.04 17.38 9.59
N ASN A 136 -2.37 17.34 9.53
CA ASN A 136 -3.24 17.75 10.63
C ASN A 136 -3.14 16.80 11.84
N LEU A 137 -2.93 15.49 11.62
CA LEU A 137 -2.70 14.54 12.70
C LEU A 137 -1.37 14.82 13.40
N ASN A 138 -0.32 15.15 12.64
CA ASN A 138 1.00 15.48 13.19
C ASN A 138 1.00 16.78 14.02
N ASN A 139 0.07 17.70 13.74
CA ASN A 139 -0.10 18.94 14.49
C ASN A 139 -0.81 18.76 15.85
N GLY A 140 -0.99 17.51 16.32
CA GLY A 140 -1.50 17.20 17.67
C GLY A 140 -3.02 17.24 17.83
N SER A 141 -3.76 17.62 16.79
CA SER A 141 -5.24 17.72 16.82
C SER A 141 -5.91 16.35 17.04
N LEU A 142 -5.33 15.27 16.49
CA LEU A 142 -5.88 13.93 16.65
C LEU A 142 -5.76 13.40 18.09
N GLY A 143 -4.69 13.74 18.80
CA GLY A 143 -4.51 13.31 20.19
C GLY A 143 -5.66 13.78 21.07
N ILE A 144 -5.98 15.07 20.96
CA ILE A 144 -7.08 15.70 21.71
C ILE A 144 -8.43 15.05 21.37
N ALA A 145 -8.72 14.86 20.08
CA ALA A 145 -9.97 14.22 19.64
C ALA A 145 -10.08 12.76 20.11
N GLN A 146 -8.97 12.02 20.09
CA GLN A 146 -8.94 10.61 20.49
C GLN A 146 -9.04 10.44 22.00
N ASP A 147 -8.50 11.37 22.79
CA ASP A 147 -8.65 11.37 24.25
C ASP A 147 -10.10 11.67 24.68
N VAL A 148 -10.76 12.62 24.01
CA VAL A 148 -12.19 12.87 24.21
C VAL A 148 -13.01 11.63 23.89
N ALA A 149 -12.74 10.96 22.77
CA ALA A 149 -13.44 9.73 22.38
C ALA A 149 -13.22 8.57 23.38
N LYS A 150 -12.00 8.42 23.92
CA LYS A 150 -11.70 7.40 24.95
C LYS A 150 -12.42 7.69 26.25
N ASN A 151 -12.44 8.94 26.69
CA ASN A 151 -13.11 9.33 27.93
C ASN A 151 -14.63 9.18 27.82
N ALA A 152 -15.23 9.49 26.67
CA ALA A 152 -16.65 9.25 26.41
C ALA A 152 -17.01 7.76 26.54
N ARG A 153 -16.21 6.86 25.93
CA ARG A 153 -16.41 5.40 26.07
C ARG A 153 -16.29 4.92 27.52
N LYS A 154 -15.36 5.49 28.31
CA LYS A 154 -15.25 5.15 29.75
C LYS A 154 -16.51 5.52 30.52
N LEU A 155 -17.10 6.69 30.24
CA LEU A 155 -18.33 7.13 30.88
C LEU A 155 -19.53 6.23 30.52
N GLU A 156 -19.58 5.74 29.29
CA GLU A 156 -20.61 4.79 28.84
C GLU A 156 -20.57 3.48 29.64
N PHE A 157 -19.39 2.88 29.81
CA PHE A 157 -19.22 1.67 30.61
C PHE A 157 -19.60 1.87 32.09
N ILE A 158 -19.22 3.01 32.69
CA ILE A 158 -19.57 3.33 34.08
C ILE A 158 -21.08 3.51 34.23
N GLY A 159 -21.72 4.23 33.29
CA GLY A 159 -23.16 4.44 33.28
C GLY A 159 -23.93 3.13 33.18
N LEU A 160 -23.55 2.25 32.25
CA LEU A 160 -24.17 0.93 32.08
C LEU A 160 -24.01 0.07 33.34
N GLY A 161 -22.85 0.09 33.99
CA GLY A 161 -22.62 -0.64 35.23
C GLY A 161 -23.53 -0.16 36.37
N LEU A 162 -23.65 1.15 36.57
CA LEU A 162 -24.52 1.73 37.59
C LEU A 162 -26.01 1.44 37.33
N SER A 163 -26.46 1.56 36.08
CA SER A 163 -27.83 1.22 35.71
C SER A 163 -28.12 -0.26 35.96
N LEU A 164 -27.23 -1.17 35.55
CA LEU A 164 -27.39 -2.61 35.77
C LEU A 164 -27.45 -2.94 37.27
N ALA A 165 -26.57 -2.36 38.08
CA ALA A 165 -26.59 -2.56 39.53
C ALA A 165 -27.92 -2.11 40.14
N SER A 166 -28.40 -0.91 39.78
CA SER A 166 -29.67 -0.38 40.29
C SER A 166 -30.87 -1.26 39.93
N LEU A 167 -30.86 -1.82 38.71
CA LEU A 167 -31.87 -2.78 38.25
C LEU A 167 -31.82 -4.08 39.05
N ILE A 168 -30.64 -4.65 39.28
CA ILE A 168 -30.47 -5.87 40.06
C ILE A 168 -30.98 -5.67 41.49
N PHE A 169 -30.61 -4.57 42.15
CA PHE A 169 -31.10 -4.25 43.49
C PHE A 169 -32.63 -4.11 43.52
N GLY A 170 -33.22 -3.40 42.55
CA GLY A 170 -34.67 -3.25 42.46
C GLY A 170 -35.40 -4.58 42.23
N ILE A 171 -34.83 -5.48 41.43
CA ILE A 171 -35.37 -6.82 41.19
C ILE A 171 -35.27 -7.66 42.46
N CYS A 172 -34.12 -7.68 43.14
CA CYS A 172 -33.92 -8.42 44.39
C CYS A 172 -34.90 -7.98 45.49
N MET A 173 -35.10 -6.67 45.66
CA MET A 173 -36.07 -6.14 46.64
C MET A 173 -37.49 -6.58 46.31
N ARG A 174 -37.90 -6.50 45.03
CA ARG A 174 -39.22 -6.99 44.62
C ARG A 174 -39.39 -8.49 44.85
N ILE A 175 -38.37 -9.30 44.57
CA ILE A 175 -38.38 -10.74 44.81
C ILE A 175 -38.46 -11.05 46.31
N ASN A 176 -37.79 -10.29 47.18
CA ASN A 176 -37.78 -10.53 48.62
C ASN A 176 -39.06 -10.05 49.33
N VAL A 177 -39.78 -9.08 48.76
CA VAL A 177 -41.07 -8.58 49.27
C VAL A 177 -42.27 -9.39 48.74
N LEU A 178 -42.14 -10.10 47.61
CA LEU A 178 -43.19 -10.99 47.11
C LEU A 178 -43.52 -12.21 48.00
N PRO A 179 -42.59 -12.91 48.68
CA PRO A 179 -42.91 -14.07 49.53
C PRO A 179 -43.66 -13.70 50.80
N THR A 180 -43.68 -12.42 51.20
CA THR A 180 -44.39 -11.94 52.39
C THR A 180 -45.87 -11.58 52.13
N ARG A 181 -46.39 -11.75 50.89
CA ARG A 181 -47.79 -11.47 50.53
C ARG A 181 -48.63 -12.70 50.10
N ILE A 182 -48.15 -13.93 50.30
CA ILE A 182 -48.90 -15.19 49.98
C ILE A 182 -49.16 -16.05 51.25
N PHE A 183 -49.11 -15.47 52.45
CA PHE A 183 -49.68 -16.05 53.65
C PHE A 183 -50.55 -15.03 54.37
#